data_AF-Q0GMZ9-F1
#
_entry.id   AF-Q0GMZ9-F1
#
_cell.length_a   1.000
_cell.length_b   1.000
_cell.length_c   1.000
_cell.angle_alpha   90.00
_cell.angle_beta   90.00
_cell.angle_gamma   90.00
#
_symmetry.space_group_name_H-M   'P 1'
#
loop_
_entity.id
_entity.type
_entity.pdbx_description
1 polymer ?
#
loop_
_entity_poly.entity_id
_entity_poly.type
_entity_poly.pdbx_seq_one_letter_code
_entity_poly.pdbx_strand_id
1 'polypeptide(L)'
;MGITRMIYMVTMAFSLIVLILSSSTMGYDYFQFTQQYQPAACNSNPTPCKDPTEKLFTVHGLWPSNSNGPDPVNCKPKTKVPQAQQPIDPSLKPQLEIIWPNV
;
A
#
# COMPACT_ATOMS: atom_id res chain seq x y z
N MET A 1 20.49 -46.91 10.57
CA MET A 1 21.05 -45.56 10.35
C MET A 1 20.60 -44.90 9.04
N GLY A 2 20.28 -45.65 7.96
CA GLY A 2 19.86 -45.06 6.68
C GLY A 2 18.42 -44.53 6.62
N ILE A 3 17.45 -45.28 7.17
CA ILE A 3 16.01 -44.97 7.06
C ILE A 3 15.64 -43.71 7.85
N THR A 4 16.09 -43.61 9.10
CA THR A 4 15.88 -42.43 9.95
C THR A 4 16.46 -41.16 9.32
N ARG A 5 17.67 -41.25 8.75
CA ARG A 5 18.31 -40.15 8.02
C ARG A 5 17.51 -39.76 6.78
N MET A 6 16.96 -40.72 6.04
CA MET A 6 16.11 -40.48 4.88
C MET A 6 14.79 -39.78 5.27
N ILE A 7 14.16 -40.19 6.37
CA ILE A 7 12.94 -39.54 6.89
C ILE A 7 13.22 -38.07 7.27
N TYR A 8 14.33 -37.79 7.95
CA TYR A 8 14.70 -36.41 8.29
C TYR A 8 14.98 -35.55 7.05
N MET A 9 15.63 -36.11 6.03
CA MET A 9 15.86 -35.40 4.77
C MET A 9 14.55 -35.05 4.05
N VAL A 10 13.62 -36.01 3.97
CA VAL A 10 12.32 -35.80 3.29
C VAL A 10 11.45 -34.80 4.05
N THR A 11 11.40 -34.89 5.37
CA THR A 11 10.61 -33.95 6.20
C THR A 11 11.17 -32.53 6.12
N MET A 12 12.49 -32.35 6.19
CA MET A 12 13.12 -31.04 6.02
C MET A 12 12.86 -30.43 4.64
N ALA A 13 12.97 -31.23 3.57
CA ALA A 13 12.68 -30.77 2.22
C ALA A 13 11.19 -30.38 2.06
N PHE A 14 10.28 -31.17 2.61
CA PHE A 14 8.84 -30.88 2.59
C PHE A 14 8.52 -29.59 3.36
N SER A 15 9.10 -29.40 4.55
CA SER A 15 8.93 -28.17 5.32
C SER A 15 9.44 -26.93 4.58
N LEU A 16 10.58 -27.01 3.90
CA LEU A 16 11.11 -25.92 3.08
C LEU A 16 10.19 -25.57 1.90
N ILE A 17 9.65 -26.58 1.22
CA ILE A 17 8.71 -26.38 0.11
C ILE A 17 7.43 -25.69 0.60
N VAL A 18 6.88 -26.13 1.74
CA VAL A 18 5.70 -25.50 2.36
C VAL A 18 6.00 -24.05 2.73
N LEU A 19 7.17 -23.75 3.30
CA LEU A 19 7.57 -22.38 3.64
C LEU A 19 7.66 -21.48 2.40
N ILE A 20 8.26 -21.96 1.31
CA ILE A 20 8.38 -21.19 0.05
C ILE A 20 6.99 -20.92 -0.55
N LEU A 21 6.10 -21.92 -0.57
CA LEU A 21 4.75 -21.79 -1.10
C LEU A 21 3.82 -20.94 -0.21
N SER A 22 4.13 -20.84 1.08
CA SER A 22 3.37 -20.02 2.03
C SER A 22 3.78 -18.54 2.02
N SER A 23 4.87 -18.19 1.34
CA SER A 23 5.31 -16.81 1.24
C SER A 23 4.31 -16.02 0.40
N SER A 24 3.60 -15.10 1.04
CA SER A 24 2.73 -14.17 0.33
C SER A 24 3.61 -13.17 -0.41
N THR A 25 3.66 -13.24 -1.74
CA THR A 25 4.26 -12.16 -2.53
C THR A 25 3.39 -10.91 -2.37
N MET A 26 3.97 -9.90 -1.72
CA MET A 26 3.42 -8.56 -1.76
C MET A 26 3.71 -8.00 -3.15
N GLY A 27 2.71 -7.39 -3.79
CA GLY A 27 2.85 -6.88 -5.16
C GLY A 27 3.65 -5.58 -5.25
N TYR A 28 4.41 -5.26 -4.20
CA TYR A 28 5.21 -4.05 -4.01
C TYR A 28 6.32 -4.31 -2.98
N ASP A 29 7.36 -3.48 -3.00
CA ASP A 29 8.53 -3.60 -2.12
C ASP A 29 8.45 -2.66 -0.89
N TYR A 30 7.95 -1.44 -1.07
CA TYR A 30 7.86 -0.42 -0.01
C TYR A 30 6.67 0.51 -0.22
N PHE A 31 6.46 1.44 0.72
CA PHE A 31 5.48 2.51 0.57
C PHE A 31 6.16 3.87 0.46
N GLN A 32 5.72 4.67 -0.50
CA GLN A 32 5.99 6.10 -0.54
C GLN A 32 4.86 6.84 0.18
N PHE A 33 5.18 7.50 1.29
CA PHE A 33 4.29 8.45 1.93
C PHE A 33 4.64 9.86 1.44
N THR A 34 3.82 10.40 0.55
CA THR A 34 4.07 11.69 -0.10
C THR A 34 3.21 12.77 0.52
N GLN A 35 3.80 13.96 0.68
CA GLN A 35 3.12 15.15 1.16
C GLN A 35 3.28 16.26 0.13
N GLN A 36 2.28 17.15 0.06
CA GLN A 36 2.24 18.30 -0.83
C GLN A 36 2.08 19.59 -0.02
N TYR A 37 2.81 20.63 -0.41
CA TYR A 37 2.65 21.96 0.18
C TYR A 37 1.46 22.64 -0.50
N GLN A 38 0.36 22.87 0.25
CA GLN A 38 -0.92 23.27 -0.35
C GLN A 38 -0.81 24.51 -1.26
N PRO A 39 -0.13 25.61 -0.87
CA PRO A 39 -0.05 26.79 -1.72
C PRO A 39 0.70 26.51 -3.04
N ALA A 40 1.71 25.66 -3.03
CA ALA A 40 2.43 25.30 -4.25
C ALA A 40 1.59 24.37 -5.15
N ALA A 41 0.92 23.37 -4.56
CA ALA A 41 0.03 22.47 -5.28
C ALA A 41 -1.09 23.25 -5.98
N CYS A 42 -1.71 24.20 -5.28
CA CYS A 42 -2.78 25.03 -5.81
C CYS A 42 -2.34 25.98 -6.92
N ASN A 43 -1.15 26.56 -6.80
CA ASN A 43 -0.60 27.42 -7.86
C ASN A 43 -0.06 26.64 -9.07
N SER A 44 0.11 25.31 -8.94
CA SER A 44 0.58 24.45 -10.04
C SER A 44 -0.55 23.94 -10.95
N ASN A 45 -1.80 23.97 -10.48
CA ASN A 45 -2.95 23.48 -11.22
C ASN A 45 -3.63 24.61 -12.02
N PRO A 46 -4.12 24.35 -13.25
CA PRO A 46 -4.89 25.33 -14.02
C PRO A 46 -6.25 25.67 -13.39
N THR A 47 -6.79 24.72 -12.61
CA THR A 47 -8.03 24.91 -11.86
C THR A 47 -7.70 25.50 -10.49
N PRO A 48 -8.19 26.70 -10.16
CA PRO A 48 -7.93 27.30 -8.86
C PRO A 48 -8.56 26.47 -7.74
N CYS A 49 -7.80 26.27 -6.67
CA CYS A 49 -8.32 25.75 -5.40
C CYS A 49 -9.37 26.71 -4.83
N LYS A 50 -10.36 26.17 -4.11
CA LYS A 50 -11.29 27.02 -3.34
C LYS A 50 -10.58 27.49 -2.07
N ASP A 51 -10.51 28.81 -1.89
CA ASP A 51 -9.78 29.46 -0.80
C ASP A 51 -10.36 29.20 0.61
N PRO A 52 -9.54 29.36 1.68
CA PRO A 52 -8.09 29.59 1.65
C PRO A 52 -7.27 28.32 1.90
N THR A 53 -6.15 28.19 1.18
CA THR A 53 -5.15 27.15 1.45
C THR A 53 -4.36 27.46 2.72
N GLU A 54 -4.08 26.43 3.51
CA GLU A 54 -3.20 26.54 4.67
C GLU A 54 -1.73 26.42 4.24
N LYS A 55 -0.83 27.15 4.90
CA LYS A 55 0.62 27.08 4.65
C LYS A 55 1.24 25.85 5.32
N LEU A 56 0.71 24.68 5.01
CA LEU A 56 1.11 23.40 5.59
C LEU A 56 1.37 22.35 4.51
N PHE A 57 2.07 21.29 4.90
CA PHE A 57 2.12 20.06 4.13
C PHE A 57 0.94 19.18 4.50
N THR A 58 0.24 18.68 3.49
CA THR A 58 -0.81 17.67 3.65
C THR A 58 -0.47 16.43 2.86
N VAL A 59 -1.11 15.31 3.22
CA VAL A 59 -0.93 14.04 2.52
C VAL A 59 -1.36 14.20 1.07
N HIS A 60 -0.46 13.83 0.15
CA HIS A 60 -0.77 13.65 -1.26
C HIS A 60 -1.20 12.21 -1.51
N GLY A 61 -0.41 11.25 -1.02
CA GLY A 61 -0.88 9.88 -0.87
C GLY A 61 0.11 8.89 -0.28
N LEU A 62 -0.40 7.68 -0.05
CA LEU A 62 0.36 6.51 0.37
C LEU A 62 0.40 5.46 -0.75
N TRP A 63 1.55 5.29 -1.38
CA TRP A 63 1.67 4.61 -2.66
C TRP A 63 2.51 3.33 -2.48
N PRO A 64 1.99 2.12 -2.77
CA PRO A 64 2.82 0.94 -2.85
C PRO A 64 3.76 1.06 -4.05
N SER A 65 5.04 0.82 -3.84
CA SER A 65 6.09 1.10 -4.82
C SER A 65 7.13 -0.03 -4.92
N ASN A 66 7.77 -0.11 -6.08
CA ASN A 66 8.81 -1.08 -6.38
C ASN A 66 10.19 -0.43 -6.36
N SER A 67 11.20 -1.15 -5.89
CA SER A 67 12.59 -0.70 -5.92
C SER A 67 13.14 -0.70 -7.35
N ASN A 68 12.60 -1.60 -8.18
CA ASN A 68 12.96 -1.76 -9.58
C ASN A 68 11.70 -1.86 -10.43
N GLY A 69 11.68 -1.18 -11.57
CA GLY A 69 10.53 -1.18 -12.47
C GLY A 69 9.38 -0.28 -11.99
N PRO A 70 8.23 -0.30 -12.69
CA PRO A 70 7.11 0.58 -12.40
C PRO A 70 6.36 0.17 -11.13
N ASP A 71 5.77 1.17 -10.47
CA ASP A 71 4.89 0.95 -9.32
C ASP A 71 3.58 0.26 -9.73
N PRO A 72 3.01 -0.59 -8.87
CA PRO A 72 1.73 -1.21 -9.13
C PRO A 72 0.60 -0.18 -9.11
N VAL A 73 -0.22 -0.18 -10.16
CA VAL A 73 -1.39 0.68 -10.29
C VAL A 73 -2.64 -0.17 -10.56
N ASN A 74 -3.82 0.34 -10.17
CA ASN A 74 -5.11 -0.32 -10.44
C ASN A 74 -5.16 -1.78 -9.97
N CYS A 75 -4.62 -2.06 -8.79
CA CYS A 75 -4.54 -3.41 -8.22
C CYS A 75 -5.93 -4.07 -8.14
N LYS A 76 -6.04 -5.30 -8.64
CA LYS A 76 -7.26 -6.10 -8.49
C LYS A 76 -7.38 -6.59 -7.04
N PRO A 77 -8.59 -6.62 -6.45
CA PRO A 77 -8.81 -7.22 -5.14
C PRO A 77 -8.33 -8.68 -5.12
N LYS A 78 -7.59 -9.07 -4.08
CA LYS A 78 -7.07 -10.44 -3.96
C LYS A 78 -8.18 -11.47 -3.62
N THR A 79 -9.33 -11.04 -3.11
CA THR A 79 -10.44 -11.92 -2.76
C THR A 79 -11.46 -12.05 -3.91
N LYS A 80 -11.92 -13.28 -4.18
CA LYS A 80 -13.05 -13.57 -5.09
C LYS A 80 -14.41 -13.06 -4.56
N VAL A 81 -14.45 -12.73 -3.27
CA VAL A 81 -15.55 -11.95 -2.68
C VAL A 81 -15.31 -10.50 -3.09
N PRO A 82 -16.28 -9.82 -3.74
CA PRO A 82 -16.22 -8.39 -3.89
C PRO A 82 -16.05 -7.79 -2.49
N GLN A 83 -14.84 -7.37 -2.14
CA GLN A 83 -14.69 -6.43 -1.04
C GLN A 83 -15.41 -5.18 -1.55
N ALA A 84 -16.69 -5.04 -1.16
CA ALA A 84 -17.34 -3.74 -1.22
C ALA A 84 -16.34 -2.74 -0.65
N GLN A 85 -16.13 -1.63 -1.35
CA GLN A 85 -15.29 -0.52 -0.86
C GLN A 85 -15.63 -0.36 0.61
N GLN A 86 -14.69 -0.72 1.49
CA GLN A 86 -14.94 -0.59 2.91
C GLN A 86 -15.11 0.91 3.14
N PRO A 87 -16.27 1.37 3.61
CA PRO A 87 -16.47 2.78 3.85
C PRO A 87 -15.36 3.24 4.79
N ILE A 88 -14.81 4.43 4.54
CA ILE A 88 -13.92 5.09 5.50
C ILE A 88 -14.67 5.17 6.82
N ASP A 89 -14.02 4.75 7.91
CA ASP A 89 -14.56 4.88 9.25
C ASP A 89 -15.04 6.32 9.47
N PRO A 90 -16.33 6.54 9.79
CA PRO A 90 -16.86 7.88 9.99
C PRO A 90 -16.08 8.72 11.01
N SER A 91 -15.44 8.08 11.99
CA SER A 91 -14.61 8.75 12.99
C SER A 91 -13.29 9.32 12.43
N LEU A 92 -12.81 8.79 11.30
CA LEU A 92 -11.58 9.25 10.64
C LEU A 92 -11.84 10.42 9.69
N LYS A 93 -13.08 10.64 9.24
CA LYS A 93 -13.41 11.69 8.27
C LYS A 93 -12.95 13.09 8.70
N PRO A 94 -13.19 13.56 9.95
CA PRO A 94 -12.74 14.89 10.37
C PRO A 94 -11.22 15.05 10.34
N GLN A 95 -10.48 13.97 10.61
CA GLN A 95 -9.02 14.00 10.56
C GLN A 95 -8.53 14.09 9.11
N LEU A 96 -9.13 13.31 8.21
CA LEU A 96 -8.79 13.30 6.79
C LEU A 96 -9.08 14.64 6.10
N GLU A 97 -10.15 15.34 6.50
CA GLU A 97 -10.43 16.70 5.99
C GLU A 97 -9.31 17.70 6.31
N ILE A 98 -8.55 17.47 7.39
CA ILE A 98 -7.45 18.33 7.82
C ILE A 98 -6.11 17.87 7.22
N ILE A 99 -5.79 16.57 7.35
CA ILE A 99 -4.46 16.05 7.00
C ILE A 99 -4.35 15.59 5.54
N TRP A 100 -5.47 15.26 4.89
CA TRP A 100 -5.53 14.78 3.51
C TRP A 100 -6.66 15.47 2.70
N PRO A 101 -6.72 16.82 2.69
CA PRO A 101 -7.69 17.55 1.88
C PRO A 101 -7.43 17.36 0.39
N ASN A 102 -8.50 17.48 -0.38
CA ASN A 102 -8.41 17.70 -1.82
C ASN A 102 -8.07 19.17 -2.06
N VAL A 103 -6.79 19.45 -2.30
CA VAL A 103 -6.29 20.78 -2.67
C VAL A 103 -6.40 20.97 -4.16
#